data_AF-A0A7C7QA00-F1
#
_entry.id   AF-A0A7C7QA00-F1
#
_cell.length_a   1.000
_cell.length_b   1.000
_cell.length_c   1.000
_cell.angle_alpha   90.00
_cell.angle_beta   90.00
_cell.angle_gamma   90.00
#
_symmetry.space_group_name_H-M   'P 1'
#
loop_
_entity.id
_entity.type
_entity.pdbx_description
1 polymer ?
#
loop_
_entity_poly.entity_id
_entity_poly.type
_entity_poly.pdbx_seq_one_letter_code
_entity_poly.pdbx_strand_id
1 'polypeptide(L)'
;MSRIPTLRISPGVWRLLGPALYSETPLVAITLRELFQNARDACLAAGREPQILIELKADAAFTQGTLSCDDNGIGMDEDTILDRFLVLGESKKGAGSTGGFGIAKATILGACSWWEVHTRGLYICCDHLRQGRPIDRVPERV
;
A
#
# COMPACT_ATOMS: atom_id res chain seq x y z
N MET A 1 6.91 3.96 -24.09
CA MET A 1 8.09 3.79 -23.21
C MET A 1 7.60 3.27 -21.87
N SER A 2 8.23 2.23 -21.33
CA SER A 2 7.92 1.68 -20.01
C SER A 2 8.38 2.65 -18.92
N ARG A 3 7.51 2.95 -17.93
CA ARG A 3 7.84 3.86 -16.83
C ARG A 3 8.63 3.11 -15.75
N ILE A 4 9.63 3.76 -15.17
CA ILE A 4 10.40 3.21 -14.04
C ILE A 4 9.75 3.67 -12.73
N PRO A 5 9.41 2.74 -11.82
CA PRO A 5 8.81 3.08 -10.54
C PRO A 5 9.82 3.73 -9.60
N THR A 6 9.40 4.79 -8.92
CA THR A 6 10.20 5.53 -7.93
C THR A 6 9.32 5.93 -6.75
N LEU A 7 9.83 5.81 -5.52
CA LEU A 7 9.16 6.35 -4.35
C LEU A 7 9.29 7.89 -4.33
N ARG A 8 8.17 8.61 -4.25
CA ARG A 8 8.12 10.08 -4.22
C ARG A 8 7.40 10.58 -2.98
N ILE A 9 7.63 11.83 -2.59
CA ILE A 9 6.98 12.48 -1.45
C ILE A 9 6.25 13.74 -1.93
N SER A 10 4.97 13.88 -1.59
CA SER A 10 4.19 15.08 -1.89
C SER A 10 4.35 16.15 -0.80
N PRO A 11 4.17 17.45 -1.12
CA PRO A 11 4.29 18.53 -0.15
C PRO A 11 3.38 18.37 1.09
N GLY A 12 2.22 17.72 0.94
CA GLY A 12 1.26 17.51 2.02
C GLY A 12 1.80 16.66 3.17
N VAL A 13 2.77 15.77 2.90
CA VAL A 13 3.39 14.88 3.90
C VAL A 13 4.11 15.66 5.00
N TRP A 14 4.71 16.81 4.67
CA TRP A 14 5.44 17.64 5.64
C TRP A 14 4.56 18.11 6.80
N ARG A 15 3.28 18.38 6.56
CA ARG A 15 2.33 18.80 7.62
C ARG A 15 1.99 17.66 8.59
N LEU A 16 2.11 16.40 8.16
CA LEU A 16 1.80 15.23 8.97
C LEU A 16 3.02 14.64 9.68
N LEU A 17 4.18 14.60 9.02
CA LEU A 17 5.40 14.05 9.63
C LEU A 17 5.93 14.92 10.76
N GLY A 18 5.79 16.25 10.69
CA GLY A 18 6.27 17.16 11.74
C GLY A 18 5.78 16.76 13.14
N PRO A 19 4.47 16.55 13.35
CA PRO A 19 3.94 16.06 14.63
C PRO A 19 4.17 14.55 14.89
N ALA A 20 4.09 13.70 13.85
CA ALA A 20 4.08 12.24 14.01
C ALA A 20 5.45 11.61 14.29
N LEU A 21 6.55 12.25 13.86
CA LEU A 21 7.92 11.80 14.12
C LEU A 21 8.29 11.77 15.62
N TYR A 22 7.44 12.30 16.50
CA TYR A 22 7.66 12.39 17.95
C TYR A 22 6.74 11.50 18.79
N SER A 23 6.06 10.51 18.19
CA SER A 23 5.12 9.65 18.91
C SER A 23 5.36 8.17 18.61
N GLU A 24 5.77 7.42 19.63
CA GLU A 24 5.92 5.97 19.58
C GLU A 24 4.54 5.30 19.54
N THR A 25 4.23 4.58 18.47
CA THR A 25 2.99 3.81 18.36
C THR A 25 3.29 2.51 17.63
N PRO A 26 2.69 1.36 18.01
CA PRO A 26 2.99 0.07 17.38
C PRO A 26 2.63 0.05 15.90
N LEU A 27 3.66 -0.01 15.04
CA LEU A 27 3.56 0.07 13.57
C LEU A 27 2.71 -1.06 12.96
N VAL A 28 2.71 -2.26 13.55
CA VAL A 28 1.94 -3.41 13.05
C VAL A 28 0.43 -3.15 13.13
N ALA A 29 -0.04 -2.62 14.27
CA ALA A 29 -1.46 -2.32 14.47
C ALA A 29 -1.95 -1.24 13.50
N ILE A 30 -1.13 -0.22 13.25
CA ILE A 30 -1.42 0.81 12.25
C ILE A 30 -1.46 0.17 10.85
N THR A 31 -0.45 -0.63 10.50
CA THR A 31 -0.38 -1.28 9.18
C THR A 31 -1.61 -2.16 8.90
N LEU A 32 -2.05 -2.96 9.89
CA LEU A 32 -3.27 -3.77 9.78
C LEU A 32 -4.51 -2.90 9.55
N ARG A 33 -4.67 -1.82 10.32
CA ARG A 33 -5.78 -0.88 10.15
C ARG A 33 -5.79 -0.26 8.75
N GLU A 34 -4.64 0.22 8.29
CA GLU A 34 -4.50 0.87 6.99
C GLU A 34 -4.72 -0.11 5.82
N LEU A 35 -4.23 -1.35 5.93
CA LEU A 35 -4.50 -2.41 4.94
C LEU A 35 -6.00 -2.69 4.85
N PHE A 36 -6.66 -2.94 5.98
CA PHE A 36 -8.09 -3.20 6.03
C PHE A 36 -8.92 -2.05 5.43
N GLN A 37 -8.60 -0.80 5.79
CA GLN A 37 -9.29 0.36 5.26
C GLN A 37 -9.10 0.51 3.74
N ASN A 38 -7.89 0.30 3.23
CA ASN A 38 -7.61 0.37 1.79
C ASN A 38 -8.33 -0.74 1.02
N ALA A 39 -8.29 -1.98 1.52
CA ALA A 39 -9.00 -3.12 0.94
C ALA A 39 -10.51 -2.86 0.89
N ARG A 40 -11.11 -2.45 2.01
CA ARG A 40 -12.55 -2.13 2.08
C ARG A 40 -12.93 -1.04 1.10
N ASP A 41 -12.18 0.04 1.05
CA ASP A 41 -12.48 1.15 0.14
C ASP A 41 -12.33 0.73 -1.32
N ALA A 42 -11.39 -0.17 -1.65
CA ALA A 42 -11.26 -0.76 -2.98
C ALA A 42 -12.46 -1.66 -3.34
N CYS A 43 -12.99 -2.46 -2.41
CA CYS A 43 -14.20 -3.25 -2.60
C CYS A 43 -15.43 -2.36 -2.85
N LEU A 44 -15.62 -1.33 -2.03
CA LEU A 44 -16.74 -0.41 -2.14
C LEU A 44 -16.69 0.41 -3.44
N ALA A 45 -15.50 0.85 -3.85
CA ALA A 45 -15.32 1.52 -5.14
C ALA A 45 -15.61 0.60 -6.34
N ALA A 46 -15.54 -0.72 -6.16
CA ALA A 46 -15.91 -1.71 -7.17
C ALA A 46 -17.41 -2.00 -7.20
N GLY A 47 -18.19 -1.46 -6.25
CA GLY A 47 -19.59 -1.82 -6.04
C GLY A 47 -19.77 -3.27 -5.59
N ARG A 48 -18.77 -3.87 -4.92
CA ARG A 48 -18.77 -5.27 -4.50
C ARG A 48 -18.94 -5.39 -2.99
N GLU A 49 -19.55 -6.49 -2.55
CA GLU A 49 -19.50 -6.87 -1.14
C GLU A 49 -18.05 -7.15 -0.74
N PRO A 50 -17.51 -6.51 0.32
CA PRO A 50 -16.12 -6.67 0.68
C PRO A 50 -15.75 -8.12 1.03
N GLN A 51 -14.87 -8.71 0.25
CA GLN A 51 -14.18 -9.96 0.59
C GLN A 51 -12.71 -9.62 0.80
N ILE A 52 -12.28 -9.69 2.06
CA ILE A 52 -10.95 -9.26 2.48
C ILE A 52 -10.36 -10.36 3.37
N LEU A 53 -9.18 -10.86 3.00
CA LEU A 53 -8.39 -11.78 3.80
C LEU A 53 -7.13 -11.06 4.26
N ILE A 54 -6.89 -11.02 5.57
CA ILE A 54 -5.64 -10.54 6.15
C ILE A 54 -5.01 -11.69 6.93
N GLU A 55 -3.79 -12.07 6.57
CA GLU A 55 -3.06 -13.15 7.22
C GLU A 55 -1.74 -12.63 7.79
N LEU A 56 -1.50 -12.91 9.07
CA LEU A 56 -0.22 -12.68 9.74
C LEU A 56 0.41 -14.02 10.07
N LYS A 57 1.55 -14.31 9.45
CA LYS A 57 2.41 -15.45 9.78
C LYS A 57 3.66 -14.90 10.45
N ALA A 58 3.94 -15.32 11.68
CA ALA A 58 5.13 -14.88 12.42
C ALA A 58 5.78 -16.06 13.13
N ASP A 59 7.07 -15.90 13.45
CA ASP A 59 7.75 -16.77 14.40
C ASP A 59 7.17 -16.59 15.81
N ALA A 60 7.47 -17.54 16.71
CA ALA A 60 6.93 -17.51 18.08
C ALA A 60 7.35 -16.25 18.87
N ALA A 61 8.47 -15.63 18.47
CA ALA A 61 9.00 -14.42 19.11
C ALA A 61 8.50 -13.12 18.45
N PHE A 62 7.68 -13.18 17.39
CA PHE A 62 7.24 -12.01 16.62
C PHE A 62 8.38 -11.11 16.12
N THR A 63 9.53 -11.70 15.83
CA THR A 63 10.70 -11.00 15.27
C THR A 63 10.75 -11.07 13.76
N GLN A 64 10.15 -12.10 13.16
CA GLN A 64 10.10 -12.31 11.73
C GLN A 64 8.71 -12.78 11.32
N GLY A 65 8.24 -12.32 10.17
CA GLY A 65 6.95 -12.73 9.67
C GLY A 65 6.59 -12.11 8.34
N THR A 66 5.44 -12.53 7.84
CA THR A 66 4.78 -12.01 6.66
C THR A 66 3.37 -11.57 7.02
N LEU A 67 3.00 -10.40 6.53
CA LEU A 67 1.65 -9.86 6.59
C LEU A 67 1.14 -9.77 5.15
N SER A 68 0.07 -10.49 4.82
CA SER A 68 -0.60 -10.41 3.53
C SER A 68 -2.01 -9.85 3.68
N CYS A 69 -2.48 -9.18 2.62
CA CYS A 69 -3.83 -8.67 2.49
C CYS A 69 -4.29 -8.93 1.05
N ASP A 70 -5.36 -9.69 0.90
CA ASP A 70 -6.03 -9.95 -0.38
C ASP A 70 -7.44 -9.36 -0.32
N ASP A 71 -7.85 -8.68 -1.39
CA ASP A 71 -9.18 -8.09 -1.52
C ASP A 71 -9.76 -8.28 -2.92
N ASN A 72 -11.09 -8.33 -3.01
CA ASN A 72 -11.81 -8.40 -4.27
C ASN A 72 -12.14 -7.00 -4.86
N GLY A 73 -11.33 -5.98 -4.58
CA GLY A 73 -11.59 -4.60 -4.96
C GLY A 73 -11.29 -4.23 -6.42
N ILE A 74 -11.29 -2.93 -6.71
CA ILE A 74 -11.04 -2.38 -8.05
C ILE A 74 -9.61 -2.62 -8.56
N GLY A 75 -8.67 -2.91 -7.67
CA GLY A 75 -7.24 -2.95 -7.96
C GLY A 75 -6.66 -1.60 -8.43
N MET A 76 -5.44 -1.64 -8.94
CA MET A 76 -4.73 -0.45 -9.42
C MET A 76 -4.22 -0.68 -10.85
N ASP A 77 -4.36 0.32 -11.70
CA ASP A 77 -3.63 0.39 -12.98
C ASP A 77 -2.22 0.96 -12.78
N GLU A 78 -1.40 0.90 -13.82
CA GLU A 78 0.00 1.35 -13.80
C GLU A 78 0.13 2.82 -13.35
N ASP A 79 -0.74 3.70 -13.84
CA ASP A 79 -0.75 5.11 -13.45
C ASP A 79 -1.14 5.31 -11.98
N THR A 80 -2.14 4.57 -11.48
CA THR A 80 -2.50 4.60 -10.06
C THR A 80 -1.34 4.09 -9.19
N ILE A 81 -0.60 3.07 -9.62
CA ILE A 81 0.59 2.60 -8.90
C ILE A 81 1.65 3.70 -8.84
N LEU A 82 2.03 4.26 -9.99
CA LEU A 82 3.18 5.17 -10.11
C LEU A 82 2.91 6.57 -9.57
N ASP A 83 1.69 7.08 -9.77
CA ASP A 83 1.34 8.47 -9.44
C ASP A 83 0.61 8.58 -8.11
N ARG A 84 0.14 7.47 -7.53
CA ARG A 84 -0.52 7.47 -6.23
C ARG A 84 0.14 6.49 -5.27
N PHE A 85 0.14 5.18 -5.54
CA PHE A 85 0.62 4.18 -4.57
C PHE A 85 2.10 4.37 -4.17
N LEU A 86 2.96 4.79 -5.09
CA LEU A 86 4.38 5.05 -4.79
C LEU A 86 4.66 6.51 -4.40
N VAL A 87 3.64 7.36 -4.32
CA VAL A 87 3.78 8.77 -3.94
C VAL A 87 3.20 8.98 -2.54
N LEU A 88 4.06 9.12 -1.53
CA LEU A 88 3.63 9.49 -0.18
C LEU A 88 2.88 10.82 -0.22
N GLY A 89 1.75 10.90 0.47
CA GLY A 89 0.92 12.11 0.51
C GLY A 89 -0.17 12.20 -0.55
N GLU A 90 -0.20 11.28 -1.52
CA GLU A 90 -1.22 11.25 -2.57
C GLU A 90 -2.35 10.25 -2.26
N SER A 91 -3.60 10.61 -2.55
CA SER A 91 -4.78 9.74 -2.38
C SER A 91 -5.92 10.08 -3.34
N LYS A 92 -6.79 9.11 -3.62
CA LYS A 92 -8.06 9.28 -4.36
C LYS A 92 -9.27 9.48 -3.44
N LYS A 93 -9.10 9.47 -2.11
CA LYS A 93 -10.24 9.62 -1.18
C LYS A 93 -10.82 11.04 -1.27
N GLY A 94 -12.14 11.13 -1.36
CA GLY A 94 -12.87 12.40 -1.35
C GLY A 94 -12.84 13.09 0.02
N ALA A 95 -13.13 14.39 0.05
CA ALA A 95 -13.26 15.16 1.28
C ALA A 95 -14.34 14.54 2.19
N GLY A 96 -14.03 14.35 3.48
CA GLY A 96 -14.94 13.74 4.46
C GLY A 96 -14.77 12.23 4.68
N SER A 97 -13.87 11.56 3.94
CA SER A 97 -13.50 10.18 4.22
C SER A 97 -12.64 10.09 5.50
N THR A 98 -12.81 9.03 6.30
CA THR A 98 -11.85 8.75 7.39
C THR A 98 -10.51 8.30 6.78
N GLY A 99 -9.44 9.10 6.99
CA GLY A 99 -8.15 8.94 6.31
C GLY A 99 -8.04 9.76 5.02
N GLY A 100 -7.11 9.41 4.12
CA GLY A 100 -6.97 10.09 2.81
C GLY A 100 -5.72 10.97 2.64
N PHE A 101 -4.84 11.02 3.64
CA PHE A 101 -3.57 11.75 3.55
C PHE A 101 -2.50 11.06 2.71
N GLY A 102 -2.74 9.84 2.22
CA GLY A 102 -1.73 9.10 1.46
C GLY A 102 -0.50 8.71 2.28
N ILE A 103 -0.60 8.57 3.61
CA ILE A 103 0.53 8.18 4.48
C ILE A 103 0.49 6.68 4.84
N ALA A 104 -0.66 6.02 4.71
CA ALA A 104 -0.83 4.58 4.89
C ALA A 104 0.27 3.73 4.22
N LYS A 105 0.67 4.12 3.01
CA LYS A 105 1.70 3.39 2.26
C LYS A 105 3.11 3.53 2.86
N ALA A 106 3.37 4.54 3.70
CA ALA A 106 4.61 4.63 4.48
C ALA A 106 4.68 3.54 5.54
N THR A 107 3.57 3.21 6.21
CA THR A 107 3.54 2.10 7.17
C THR A 107 3.53 0.76 6.44
N ILE A 108 2.74 0.61 5.37
CA ILE A 108 2.67 -0.65 4.61
C ILE A 108 4.02 -1.02 3.96
N LEU A 109 4.66 -0.05 3.27
CA LEU A 109 5.92 -0.30 2.57
C LEU A 109 7.16 -0.13 3.45
N GLY A 110 7.07 0.70 4.49
CA GLY A 110 8.20 1.05 5.36
C GLY A 110 8.31 0.21 6.63
N ALA A 111 7.25 -0.50 7.05
CA ALA A 111 7.30 -1.39 8.22
C ALA A 111 7.79 -2.81 7.90
N CYS A 112 8.16 -3.09 6.65
CA CYS A 112 8.66 -4.39 6.20
C CYS A 112 10.06 -4.27 5.58
N SER A 113 10.85 -5.34 5.68
CA SER A 113 12.17 -5.43 5.03
C SER A 113 12.07 -5.65 3.51
N TRP A 114 10.94 -6.20 3.05
CA TRP A 114 10.62 -6.48 1.67
C TRP A 114 9.09 -6.56 1.48
N TRP A 115 8.58 -6.20 0.30
CA TRP A 115 7.16 -6.22 -0.04
C TRP A 115 6.94 -6.53 -1.52
N GLU A 116 5.74 -7.00 -1.84
CA GLU A 116 5.21 -7.14 -3.20
C GLU A 116 3.72 -6.78 -3.26
N VAL A 117 3.26 -6.44 -4.46
CA VAL A 117 1.86 -6.14 -4.79
C VAL A 117 1.52 -6.81 -6.11
N HIS A 118 0.40 -7.54 -6.12
CA HIS A 118 -0.26 -8.07 -7.31
C HIS A 118 -1.60 -7.34 -7.50
N THR A 119 -1.86 -6.81 -8.69
CA THR A 119 -3.13 -6.13 -8.96
C THR A 119 -3.37 -5.96 -10.46
N ARG A 120 -4.57 -6.32 -10.97
CA ARG A 120 -4.96 -6.18 -12.40
C ARG A 120 -3.92 -6.70 -13.40
N GLY A 121 -3.34 -7.87 -13.13
CA GLY A 121 -2.27 -8.45 -13.95
C GLY A 121 -0.93 -7.69 -13.92
N LEU A 122 -0.75 -6.81 -12.95
CA LEU A 122 0.50 -6.09 -12.68
C LEU A 122 1.17 -6.67 -11.44
N TYR A 123 2.51 -6.73 -11.51
CA TYR A 123 3.36 -7.13 -10.40
C TYR A 123 4.44 -6.09 -10.15
N ILE A 124 4.54 -5.65 -8.90
CA ILE A 124 5.58 -4.75 -8.43
C ILE A 124 6.05 -5.16 -7.03
N CYS A 125 7.35 -5.15 -6.80
CA CYS A 125 7.97 -5.42 -5.51
C CYS A 125 9.09 -4.43 -5.21
N CYS A 126 9.66 -4.55 -4.01
CA CYS A 126 10.74 -3.68 -3.55
C CYS A 126 11.94 -3.64 -4.53
N ASP A 127 12.23 -4.75 -5.21
CA ASP A 127 13.39 -4.85 -6.10
C ASP A 127 13.22 -4.09 -7.41
N HIS A 128 11.98 -3.86 -7.88
CA HIS A 128 11.73 -2.95 -9.00
C HIS A 128 12.27 -1.54 -8.74
N LEU A 129 12.07 -1.05 -7.51
CA LEU A 129 12.55 0.26 -7.08
C LEU A 129 14.08 0.28 -6.95
N ARG A 130 14.67 -0.77 -6.36
CA ARG A 130 16.12 -0.88 -6.13
C ARG A 130 16.90 -0.98 -7.45
N GLN A 131 16.36 -1.71 -8.41
CA GLN A 131 17.02 -2.00 -9.70
C GLN A 131 16.65 -0.97 -10.78
N GLY A 132 15.64 -0.13 -10.54
CA GLY A 132 15.16 0.84 -11.53
C GLY A 132 14.58 0.17 -12.77
N ARG A 133 13.77 -0.88 -12.59
CA ARG A 133 13.15 -1.64 -13.70
C ARG A 133 11.62 -1.46 -13.77
N PRO A 134 11.00 -1.58 -14.97
CA PRO A 134 9.56 -1.37 -15.15
C PRO A 134 8.69 -2.38 -14.39
N ILE A 135 7.45 -2.00 -14.09
CA ILE A 135 6.41 -2.89 -13.53
C ILE A 135 6.20 -4.09 -14.47
N ASP A 136 6.11 -5.29 -13.89
CA ASP A 136 5.91 -6.51 -14.67
C ASP A 136 4.43 -6.73 -14.97
N ARG A 137 4.15 -7.34 -16.13
CA ARG A 137 2.81 -7.85 -16.46
C ARG A 137 2.80 -9.35 -16.24
N VAL A 138 1.88 -9.81 -15.40
CA VAL A 138 1.73 -11.21 -15.00
C VAL A 138 0.29 -11.67 -15.23
N PRO A 139 0.04 -12.95 -15.44
CA PRO A 139 -1.34 -13.49 -15.44
C PRO A 139 -2.06 -13.13 -14.15
N GLU A 140 -3.36 -12.85 -14.22
CA GLU A 140 -4.17 -12.64 -13.01
C GLU A 140 -4.15 -13.93 -12.17
N ARG A 141 -3.93 -13.77 -10.86
CA ARG A 141 -4.06 -14.89 -9.91
C ARG A 141 -5.54 -15.30 -9.92
N VAL A 142 -5.80 -16.57 -10.25
CA VAL A 142 -7.13 -17.19 -10.20
C VAL A 142 -7.56 -17.37 -8.75
#